data_AF-A0A161XJR1-F1
#
_entry.id   AF-A0A161XJR1-F1
#
_cell.length_a   1.000
_cell.length_b   1.000
_cell.length_c   1.000
_cell.angle_alpha   90.00
_cell.angle_beta   90.00
_cell.angle_gamma   90.00
#
_symmetry.space_group_name_H-M   'P 1'
#
loop_
_entity.id
_entity.type
_entity.pdbx_description
1 polymer ?
#
loop_
_entity_poly.entity_id
_entity_poly.type
_entity_poly.pdbx_seq_one_letter_code
_entity_poly.pdbx_strand_id
1 'polypeptide(L)' 'MPGQSHTEVYEYGVQAGLFSKDVADRLEALWQENRSESYYRTGIAGEHRVQTIYQLATKLHEEVVNLTRTTDCLCSD' A
#
# COMPACT_ATOMS: atom_id res chain seq x y z
N MET A 1 9.35 14.72 17.46
CA MET A 1 9.62 15.37 16.16
C MET A 1 8.28 15.62 15.50
N PRO A 2 8.01 16.78 14.89
CA PRO A 2 6.74 17.00 14.17
C PRO A 2 6.58 15.89 13.14
N GLY A 3 5.39 15.28 13.12
CA GLY A 3 5.15 13.96 12.56
C GLY A 3 5.53 13.82 11.10
N GLN A 4 6.21 12.73 10.77
CA GLN A 4 6.30 12.24 9.40
C GLN A 4 4.86 12.12 8.87
N SER A 5 4.55 12.88 7.82
CA SER A 5 3.27 12.66 7.15
C SER A 5 3.30 11.26 6.53
N HIS A 6 2.17 10.55 6.56
CA HIS A 6 2.08 9.23 5.92
C HIS A 6 2.49 9.29 4.44
N THR A 7 2.18 10.41 3.78
CA THR A 7 2.63 10.75 2.43
C THR A 7 4.16 10.69 2.29
N GLU A 8 4.92 11.35 3.17
CA GLU A 8 6.39 11.31 3.14
C GLU A 8 6.93 9.88 3.30
N VAL A 9 6.33 9.08 4.17
CA VAL A 9 6.74 7.67 4.38
C VAL A 9 6.52 6.85 3.11
N TYR A 10 5.41 7.05 2.41
CA TYR A 10 5.13 6.36 1.15
C TYR A 10 6.06 6.83 0.02
N GLU A 11 6.38 8.12 -0.05
CA GLU A 11 7.36 8.64 -0.99
C GLU A 11 8.76 8.05 -0.76
N TYR A 12 9.20 7.93 0.49
CA TYR A 12 10.46 7.26 0.81
C TYR A 12 10.45 5.78 0.38
N GLY A 13 9.32 5.09 0.53
CA GLY A 13 9.17 3.71 0.07
C GLY A 13 9.36 3.56 -1.44
N VAL A 14 8.85 4.52 -2.23
CA VAL A 14 9.06 4.56 -3.68
C VAL A 14 10.53 4.84 -4.01
N GLN A 15 11.15 5.83 -3.35
CA GLN A 15 12.56 6.17 -3.57
C GLN A 15 13.51 5.01 -3.22
N ALA A 16 13.17 4.22 -2.20
CA ALA A 16 13.89 3.02 -1.81
C ALA A 16 13.60 1.80 -2.70
N GLY A 17 12.70 1.93 -3.69
CA GLY A 17 12.32 0.85 -4.61
C GLY A 17 11.50 -0.27 -3.95
N LEU A 18 10.86 -0.01 -2.81
CA LEU A 18 10.08 -1.03 -2.09
C LEU A 18 8.74 -1.35 -2.76
N PHE A 19 8.16 -0.35 -3.43
CA PHE A 19 6.93 -0.48 -4.20
C PHE A 19 6.79 0.68 -5.20
N SER A 20 5.92 0.52 -6.19
CA SER A 20 5.67 1.54 -7.22
C SER A 20 4.89 2.76 -6.69
N LYS A 21 4.92 3.87 -7.44
CA LYS A 21 4.16 5.08 -7.10
C LYS A 21 2.65 4.83 -7.03
N ASP A 22 2.11 3.94 -7.87
CA ASP A 22 0.69 3.55 -7.83
C ASP A 22 0.30 2.90 -6.49
N VAL A 23 1.18 2.07 -5.91
CA VAL A 23 0.97 1.51 -4.57
C VAL A 23 1.00 2.61 -3.51
N ALA A 24 1.95 3.54 -3.61
CA ALA A 24 2.04 4.67 -2.69
C ALA A 24 0.77 5.54 -2.69
N ASP A 25 0.24 5.85 -3.88
CA ASP A 25 -1.00 6.64 -4.05
C ASP A 25 -2.21 5.94 -3.41
N ARG A 26 -2.28 4.61 -3.55
CA ARG A 26 -3.35 3.81 -2.94
C ARG A 26 -3.24 3.72 -1.42
N LEU A 27 -2.02 3.64 -0.88
CA LEU A 27 -1.79 3.68 0.56
C LEU A 27 -2.18 5.04 1.15
N GLU A 28 -1.86 6.13 0.45
CA GLU A 28 -2.26 7.47 0.84
C GLU A 28 -3.77 7.66 0.83
N ALA A 29 -4.45 7.23 -0.25
CA ALA A 29 -5.91 7.29 -0.35
C ALA A 29 -6.59 6.52 0.79
N LEU A 30 -6.14 5.28 1.06
CA LEU A 30 -6.67 4.46 2.15
C LEU A 30 -6.46 5.13 3.52
N TRP A 31 -5.30 5.75 3.73
CA TRP A 31 -5.01 6.48 4.97
C TRP A 31 -5.94 7.70 5.13
N GLN A 32 -6.13 8.49 4.08
CA GLN A 32 -7.04 9.65 4.09
C GLN A 32 -8.48 9.23 4.38
N GLU A 33 -8.97 8.19 3.71
CA GLU A 33 -10.31 7.62 3.94
C GLU A 33 -10.48 7.14 5.38
N ASN A 34 -9.52 6.35 5.90
CA ASN A 34 -9.58 5.84 7.26
C ASN A 34 -9.49 6.96 8.30
N ARG A 35 -8.66 7.98 8.05
CA ARG A 35 -8.54 9.17 8.89
C ARG A 35 -9.87 9.92 8.92
N SER A 36 -10.47 10.21 7.76
CA SER A 36 -11.79 10.85 7.64
C SER A 36 -12.88 10.08 8.39
N GLU A 37 -13.00 8.77 8.14
CA GLU A 37 -14.00 7.90 8.78
C GLU A 37 -13.83 7.80 10.30
N SER A 38 -12.58 7.77 10.80
CA SER A 38 -12.31 7.75 12.24
C SER A 38 -12.82 9.01 12.95
N TYR A 39 -12.85 10.15 12.25
CA TYR A 39 -13.38 11.41 12.76
C TYR A 39 -14.91 11.47 12.72
N TYR A 40 -15.56 10.85 11.72
CA TYR A 40 -17.01 10.98 11.53
C TYR A 40 -17.85 9.80 12.02
N ARG A 41 -17.24 8.68 12.41
CA ARG A 41 -17.81 7.53 13.14
C ARG A 41 -19.34 7.31 12.97
N THR A 42 -19.77 7.18 11.72
CA THR A 42 -21.02 6.57 11.23
C THR A 42 -20.68 6.07 9.83
N GLY A 43 -20.57 4.80 9.50
CA GLY A 43 -21.10 3.56 10.04
C GLY A 43 -20.96 2.55 8.90
N ILE A 44 -20.59 1.31 9.23
CA ILE A 44 -20.40 0.19 8.28
C ILE A 44 -19.18 0.38 7.38
N ALA A 45 -18.21 -0.54 7.47
CA ALA A 45 -17.20 -0.71 6.44
C ALA A 45 -17.93 -1.04 5.13
N GLY A 46 -18.21 0.00 4.33
CA GLY A 46 -18.98 -0.13 3.10
C GLY A 46 -18.28 -1.09 2.13
N GLU A 47 -19.07 -1.71 1.24
CA GLU A 47 -18.58 -2.59 0.17
C GLU A 47 -17.39 -1.97 -0.58
N HIS A 48 -17.42 -0.66 -0.79
CA HIS A 48 -16.32 0.11 -1.38
C HIS A 48 -15.00 -0.07 -0.61
N ARG A 49 -15.00 0.05 0.72
CA ARG A 49 -13.78 -0.11 1.54
C ARG A 49 -13.23 -1.53 1.47
N VAL A 50 -14.11 -2.53 1.48
CA VAL A 50 -13.71 -3.94 1.34
C VAL A 50 -13.06 -4.16 -0.02
N GLN A 51 -13.64 -3.62 -1.09
CA GLN A 51 -13.08 -3.68 -2.44
C GLN A 51 -11.74 -2.94 -2.53
N THR A 52 -11.62 -1.74 -1.95
CA THR A 52 -10.38 -0.96 -1.95
C THR A 52 -9.24 -1.72 -1.25
N ILE A 53 -9.50 -2.29 -0.07
CA ILE A 53 -8.50 -3.09 0.66
C ILE A 53 -8.13 -4.35 -0.12
N TYR A 54 -9.11 -5.06 -0.68
CA TYR A 54 -8.87 -6.25 -1.49
C TYR A 54 -7.96 -5.93 -2.69
N GLN A 55 -8.31 -4.89 -3.46
CA GLN A 55 -7.51 -4.46 -4.60
C GLN A 55 -6.11 -4.01 -4.22
N LEU A 56 -5.94 -3.36 -3.07
CA LEU A 56 -4.62 -2.97 -2.58
C LEU A 56 -3.78 -4.19 -2.22
N ALA A 57 -4.36 -5.16 -1.51
CA ALA A 57 -3.68 -6.40 -1.15
C ALA A 57 -3.24 -7.19 -2.40
N THR A 58 -4.09 -7.26 -3.42
CA THR A 58 -3.74 -7.89 -4.71
C THR A 58 -2.55 -7.20 -5.38
N LYS A 59 -2.56 -5.87 -5.49
CA LYS A 59 -1.44 -5.13 -6.10
C LYS A 59 -0.14 -5.28 -5.32
N LEU A 60 -0.19 -5.23 -3.98
CA LEU A 60 0.99 -5.44 -3.14
C LEU A 60 1.57 -6.85 -3.35
N HIS A 61 0.71 -7.87 -3.44
CA HIS A 61 1.14 -9.22 -3.73
C HIS A 61 1.83 -9.32 -5.09
N GLU A 62 1.24 -8.74 -6.14
CA GLU A 62 1.81 -8.73 -7.49
C GLU A 62 3.18 -8.03 -7.52
N GLU A 63 3.31 -6.86 -6.87
CA GLU A 63 4.59 -6.15 -6.79
C GLU A 63 5.66 -6.94 -6.05
N VAL A 64 5.32 -7.55 -4.91
CA VAL A 64 6.26 -8.42 -4.18
C VAL A 64 6.68 -9.60 -5.04
N VAL A 65 5.76 -10.26 -5.74
CA VAL A 65 6.08 -11.38 -6.65
C VAL A 65 6.97 -10.91 -7.80
N ASN A 66 6.71 -9.74 -8.38
CA ASN A 66 7.53 -9.19 -9.46
C ASN A 66 8.93 -8.81 -9.00
N LEU A 67 9.05 -8.17 -7.82
CA LEU A 67 10.34 -7.81 -7.22
C LEU A 67 11.15 -9.02 -6.79
N THR A 68 10.48 -10.08 -6.32
CA THR A 68 11.14 -11.30 -5.82
C THR A 68 11.33 -12.36 -6.91
N ARG A 69 10.78 -12.15 -8.11
CA ARG A 69 11.01 -13.02 -9.27
C ARG A 69 12.46 -12.90 -9.71
N THR A 70 13.31 -13.80 -9.23
CA THR A 70 14.65 -13.99 -9.77
C THR A 70 14.57 -14.77 -11.07
N THR A 71 15.33 -14.35 -12.09
CA THR A 71 15.55 -15.14 -13.32
C THR A 71 16.53 -16.29 -13.09
N ASP A 72 17.33 -16.22 -12.03
CA ASP A 72 18.26 -17.28 -11.66
C ASP A 72 17.79 -17.97 -10.37
N CYS A 73 17.50 -19.26 -10.46
CA CYS A 73 17.36 -20.10 -9.30
C CYS A 73 18.78 -20.33 -8.73
N LEU A 74 19.05 -19.89 -7.49
CA LEU A 74 20.33 -20.13 -6.82
C LEU A 74 20.43 -21.53 -6.19
N CYS A 75 19.44 -22.40 -6.45
CA CYS A 75 19.55 -23.81 -6.10
C CYS A 75 20.69 -24.42 -6.92
N SER A 76 21.81 -24.72 -6.24
CA SER A 76 22.76 -25.71 -6.75
C SER A 76 22.17 -27.10 -6.48
N ASP A 77 22.33 -28.01 -7.45
CA ASP A 77 21.89 -29.42 -7.37
C ASP A 77 22.35 -30.13 -6.08
#